data_AF-A0A3M3K203-F1
#
_entry.id   AF-A0A3M3K203-F1
#
_cell.length_a   1.000
_cell.length_b   1.000
_cell.length_c   1.000
_cell.angle_alpha   90.00
_cell.angle_beta   90.00
_cell.angle_gamma   90.00
#
_symmetry.space_group_name_H-M   'P 1'
#
loop_
_entity.id
_entity.type
_entity.pdbx_description
1 polymer ?
#
loop_
_entity_poly.entity_id
_entity_poly.type
_entity_poly.pdbx_seq_one_letter_code
_entity_poly.pdbx_strand_id
1 'polypeptide(L)'
;MQSTEQTPPLHWQQCSSELQQSGVDCATAARWSADPSGHHYHPPVGVPALSAYQVGDYDIVAHYSPAEAAAFLCAFSGLPEGEFTADDVVLVDDIFLDEPMQEEDGTPATSLRVDLHATSIPTYLHGWE
;
A
#
# COMPACT_ATOMS: atom_id res chain seq x y z
N MET A 1 -4.95 -10.63 -22.97
CA MET A 1 -4.17 -9.97 -21.90
C MET A 1 -5.15 -9.70 -20.79
N GLN A 2 -4.93 -10.35 -19.66
CA GLN A 2 -5.96 -10.75 -18.69
C GLN A 2 -6.58 -9.53 -18.00
N SER A 3 -7.89 -9.35 -18.22
CA SER A 3 -8.78 -8.61 -17.33
C SER A 3 -8.91 -9.43 -16.06
N THR A 4 -8.22 -9.04 -14.99
CA THR A 4 -8.46 -9.61 -13.66
C THR A 4 -9.56 -8.80 -13.00
N GLU A 5 -10.57 -9.53 -12.55
CA GLU A 5 -11.74 -9.06 -11.79
C GLU A 5 -11.28 -8.26 -10.56
N GLN A 6 -11.17 -6.94 -10.68
CA GLN A 6 -10.86 -6.08 -9.54
C GLN A 6 -12.13 -5.40 -9.05
N THR A 7 -12.63 -5.90 -7.92
CA THR A 7 -13.50 -5.09 -7.06
C THR A 7 -12.63 -3.93 -6.57
N PRO A 8 -13.08 -2.66 -6.66
CA PRO A 8 -12.25 -1.54 -6.24
C PRO A 8 -11.91 -1.67 -4.75
N PRO A 9 -10.71 -1.22 -4.32
CA PRO A 9 -10.33 -1.27 -2.92
C PRO A 9 -11.31 -0.49 -2.03
N LEU A 10 -11.46 -0.91 -0.77
CA LEU A 10 -12.35 -0.24 0.17
C LEU A 10 -12.02 1.26 0.27
N HIS A 11 -13.06 2.09 0.36
CA HIS A 11 -13.00 3.56 0.45
C HIS A 11 -12.56 4.31 -0.80
N TRP A 12 -12.30 3.63 -1.92
CA TRP A 12 -12.08 4.30 -3.19
C TRP A 12 -13.39 4.89 -3.71
N GLN A 13 -13.31 6.12 -4.22
CA GLN A 13 -14.46 6.83 -4.76
C GLN A 13 -14.56 6.60 -6.26
N GLN A 14 -15.77 6.36 -6.74
CA GLN A 14 -16.05 6.32 -8.17
C GLN A 14 -15.65 7.67 -8.79
N CYS A 15 -14.93 7.61 -9.91
CA CYS A 15 -14.57 8.79 -10.67
C CYS A 15 -15.83 9.57 -11.05
N SER A 16 -15.81 10.88 -10.82
CA SER A 16 -16.96 11.74 -11.12
C SER A 16 -17.32 11.69 -12.61
N SER A 17 -18.61 11.78 -12.90
CA SER A 17 -19.12 11.82 -14.28
C SER A 17 -18.56 13.02 -15.07
N GLU A 18 -18.29 14.15 -14.42
CA GLU A 18 -17.68 15.33 -15.04
C GLU A 18 -16.23 15.07 -15.48
N LEU A 19 -15.43 14.38 -14.66
CA LEU A 19 -14.07 13.98 -15.05
C LEU A 19 -14.08 12.98 -16.21
N GLN A 20 -14.99 12.00 -16.19
CA GLN A 20 -15.15 11.05 -17.29
C GLN A 20 -15.53 11.75 -18.61
N GLN A 21 -16.38 12.77 -18.54
CA GLN A 21 -16.81 13.54 -19.72
C GLN A 21 -15.73 14.51 -20.23
N SER A 22 -14.76 14.88 -19.40
CA SER A 22 -13.68 15.80 -19.78
C SER A 22 -12.63 15.18 -20.72
N GLY A 23 -12.69 13.86 -20.95
CA GLY A 23 -11.72 13.14 -21.78
C GLY A 23 -10.43 12.78 -21.06
N VAL A 24 -10.39 12.90 -19.72
CA VAL A 24 -9.27 12.43 -18.90
C VAL A 24 -9.21 10.90 -18.94
N ASP A 25 -8.09 10.37 -19.42
CA ASP A 25 -7.81 8.95 -19.34
C ASP A 25 -7.38 8.58 -17.92
N CYS A 26 -8.33 8.08 -17.13
CA CYS A 26 -8.10 7.65 -15.75
C CYS A 26 -7.02 6.55 -15.66
N ALA A 27 -6.78 5.82 -16.75
CA ALA A 27 -5.75 4.78 -16.78
C ALA A 27 -4.32 5.33 -16.68
N THR A 28 -4.15 6.63 -16.89
CA THR A 28 -2.87 7.33 -16.73
C THR A 28 -2.63 7.83 -15.30
N ALA A 29 -3.62 7.73 -14.42
CA ALA A 29 -3.45 8.12 -13.03
C ALA A 29 -2.53 7.13 -12.29
N ALA A 30 -1.71 7.63 -11.37
CA ALA A 30 -0.79 6.82 -10.59
C ALA A 30 -1.49 5.67 -9.84
N ARG A 31 -2.76 5.86 -9.45
CA ARG A 31 -3.61 4.82 -8.86
C ARG A 31 -5.03 4.94 -9.41
N TRP A 32 -5.50 3.87 -10.06
CA TRP A 32 -6.87 3.72 -10.55
C TRP A 32 -7.27 2.23 -10.56
N SER A 33 -8.58 1.98 -10.55
CA SER A 33 -9.16 0.64 -10.69
C SER A 33 -10.45 0.75 -11.50
N ALA A 34 -10.89 -0.34 -12.13
CA ALA A 34 -12.15 -0.40 -12.86
C ALA A 34 -12.97 -1.62 -12.45
N ASP A 35 -14.28 -1.41 -12.25
CA ASP A 35 -15.21 -2.53 -12.07
C ASP A 35 -15.59 -3.16 -13.42
N PRO A 36 -16.21 -4.36 -13.42
CA PRO A 36 -16.66 -5.01 -14.66
C PRO A 36 -17.70 -4.23 -15.47
N SER A 37 -18.35 -3.24 -14.86
CA SER A 37 -19.30 -2.34 -15.55
C SER A 37 -18.59 -1.18 -16.25
N GLY A 38 -17.26 -1.08 -16.11
CA GLY A 38 -16.44 -0.01 -16.69
C GLY A 38 -16.43 1.26 -15.86
N HIS A 39 -16.92 1.26 -14.61
CA HIS A 39 -16.74 2.42 -13.75
C HIS A 39 -15.33 2.46 -13.20
N HIS A 40 -14.72 3.64 -13.27
CA HIS A 40 -13.39 3.88 -12.74
C HIS A 40 -13.46 4.35 -11.28
N TYR A 41 -12.49 3.96 -10.48
CA TYR A 41 -12.38 4.30 -9.06
C TYR A 41 -10.98 4.85 -8.78
N HIS A 42 -10.93 5.82 -7.86
CA HIS A 42 -9.70 6.46 -7.42
C HIS A 42 -9.65 6.54 -5.89
N PRO A 43 -8.45 6.58 -5.28
CA PRO A 43 -8.34 6.92 -3.88
C PRO A 43 -8.90 8.33 -3.62
N PRO A 44 -9.41 8.62 -2.41
CA PRO A 44 -9.92 9.94 -2.06
C PRO A 44 -8.86 11.04 -2.29
N VAL A 45 -9.27 12.12 -2.94
CA VAL A 45 -8.39 13.27 -3.18
C VAL A 45 -8.00 13.90 -1.85
N GLY A 46 -6.70 14.06 -1.61
CA GLY A 46 -6.16 14.67 -0.39
C GLY A 46 -5.90 13.72 0.77
N VAL A 47 -6.16 12.41 0.61
CA VAL A 47 -5.67 11.39 1.57
C VAL A 47 -4.31 10.91 1.08
N PRO A 48 -3.23 11.09 1.86
CA PRO A 48 -1.93 10.55 1.51
C PRO A 48 -2.04 9.05 1.28
N ALA A 49 -1.51 8.56 0.16
CA ALA A 49 -1.41 7.13 -0.08
C ALA A 49 -0.48 6.52 0.98
N LEU A 50 -0.86 5.35 1.50
CA LEU A 50 0.10 4.54 2.24
C LEU A 50 1.19 4.06 1.28
N SER A 51 2.42 4.12 1.76
CA SER A 51 3.62 3.57 1.16
C SER A 51 4.17 2.50 2.09
N ALA A 52 4.81 1.47 1.52
CA ALA A 52 5.52 0.47 2.29
C ALA A 52 6.94 0.96 2.60
N TYR A 53 7.30 0.91 3.87
CA TYR A 53 8.59 1.31 4.39
C TYR A 53 9.23 0.14 5.12
N GLN A 54 10.46 -0.19 4.75
CA GLN A 54 11.30 -1.07 5.54
C GLN A 54 11.90 -0.26 6.69
N VAL A 55 11.72 -0.72 7.92
CA VAL A 55 12.24 -0.12 9.14
C VAL A 55 13.28 -1.07 9.73
N GLY A 56 14.49 -0.57 9.93
CA GLY A 56 15.63 -1.41 10.25
C GLY A 56 15.88 -2.46 9.16
N ASP A 57 16.31 -3.64 9.57
CA ASP A 57 16.70 -4.69 8.62
C ASP A 57 15.55 -5.64 8.26
N TYR A 58 14.48 -5.69 9.05
CA TYR A 58 13.57 -6.83 9.05
C TYR A 58 12.09 -6.53 8.88
N ASP A 59 11.64 -5.31 9.17
CA ASP A 59 10.21 -5.04 9.30
C ASP A 59 9.70 -4.13 8.18
N ILE A 60 8.55 -4.48 7.60
CA ILE A 60 7.85 -3.68 6.59
C ILE A 60 6.54 -3.14 7.15
N VAL A 61 6.40 -1.82 7.13
CA VAL A 61 5.25 -1.08 7.64
C VAL A 61 4.63 -0.24 6.52
N ALA A 62 3.31 -0.29 6.38
CA ALA A 62 2.55 0.66 5.59
C ALA A 62 2.31 1.94 6.41
N HIS A 63 2.85 3.08 5.98
CA HIS A 63 2.57 4.39 6.58
C HIS A 63 2.56 5.51 5.54
N TYR A 64 2.26 6.73 5.98
CA TYR A 64 2.27 7.95 5.16
C TYR A 64 3.65 8.63 5.07
N SER A 65 4.58 8.31 5.97
CA SER A 65 5.92 8.88 5.97
C SER A 65 6.94 7.98 6.70
N PRO A 66 8.25 8.09 6.41
CA PRO A 66 9.28 7.30 7.07
C PRO A 66 9.33 7.49 8.60
N ALA A 67 9.23 8.75 9.06
CA ALA A 67 9.29 9.06 10.49
C ALA A 67 8.12 8.44 11.27
N GLU A 68 6.92 8.48 10.68
CA GLU A 68 5.76 7.87 11.31
C GLU A 68 5.79 6.33 11.22
N ALA A 69 6.37 5.75 10.17
CA ALA A 69 6.58 4.30 10.08
C ALA A 69 7.50 3.79 11.20
N ALA A 70 8.61 4.50 11.47
CA ALA A 70 9.52 4.19 12.59
C ALA A 70 8.79 4.26 13.94
N ALA A 71 8.09 5.37 14.20
CA ALA A 71 7.34 5.55 15.45
C ALA A 71 6.24 4.49 15.61
N PHE A 72 5.55 4.14 14.53
CA PHE A 72 4.57 3.06 14.50
C PHE A 72 5.19 1.72 14.89
N LEU A 73 6.35 1.35 14.32
CA LEU A 73 7.02 0.09 14.65
C LEU A 73 7.45 0.06 16.12
N CYS A 74 8.06 1.13 16.63
CA CYS A 74 8.45 1.19 18.04
C CYS A 74 7.25 0.94 18.96
N ALA A 75 6.12 1.60 18.69
CA ALA A 75 4.89 1.42 19.47
C ALA A 75 4.29 0.01 19.32
N PHE A 76 4.30 -0.54 18.11
CA PHE A 76 3.78 -1.86 17.81
C PHE A 76 4.58 -2.98 18.51
N SER A 77 5.91 -2.89 18.48
CA SER A 77 6.83 -3.87 19.05
C SER A 77 7.12 -3.66 20.54
N GLY A 78 6.56 -2.61 21.17
CA GLY A 78 6.81 -2.27 22.57
C GLY A 78 8.23 -1.77 22.86
N LEU A 79 8.93 -1.28 21.83
CA LEU A 79 10.26 -0.69 21.94
C LEU A 79 10.19 0.75 22.45
N PRO A 80 11.28 1.29 23.03
CA PRO A 80 11.34 2.69 23.40
C PRO A 80 11.06 3.63 22.22
N GLU A 81 10.43 4.76 22.50
CA GLU A 81 10.26 5.82 21.49
C GLU A 81 11.63 6.30 21.01
N GLY A 82 11.81 6.36 19.69
CA GLY A 82 13.07 6.77 19.07
C GLY A 82 14.14 5.69 18.97
N GLU A 83 13.82 4.42 19.29
CA GLU A 83 14.69 3.28 18.99
C GLU A 83 14.96 3.19 17.48
N PHE A 84 13.91 3.42 16.68
CA PHE A 84 14.02 3.67 15.25
C PHE A 84 13.65 5.12 14.94
N THR A 85 14.35 5.69 13.98
CA THR A 85 14.14 7.03 13.46
C THR A 85 13.94 7.00 11.96
N ALA A 86 13.62 8.14 11.34
CA ALA A 86 13.46 8.22 9.89
C ALA A 86 14.71 7.81 9.10
N ASP A 87 15.91 7.91 9.69
CA ASP A 87 17.17 7.51 9.05
C ASP A 87 17.32 5.98 8.97
N ASP A 88 16.58 5.25 9.82
CA ASP A 88 16.53 3.79 9.85
C ASP A 88 15.45 3.23 8.92
N VAL A 89 14.84 4.09 8.09
CA VAL A 89 13.68 3.74 7.27
C VAL A 89 13.95 3.97 5.79
N VAL A 90 13.72 2.94 5.00
CA VAL A 90 13.88 2.95 3.54
C VAL A 90 12.55 2.67 2.86
N LEU A 91 12.25 3.39 1.79
CA LEU A 91 11.08 3.09 0.96
C LEU A 91 11.30 1.75 0.26
N VAL A 92 10.35 0.83 0.40
CA VAL A 92 10.39 -0.46 -0.28
C VAL A 92 10.17 -0.22 -1.77
N ASP A 93 11.03 -0.80 -2.60
CA ASP A 93 10.94 -0.64 -4.05
C ASP A 93 9.82 -1.49 -4.67
N ASP A 94 9.41 -1.08 -5.86
CA ASP A 94 8.30 -1.69 -6.58
C ASP A 94 8.55 -3.15 -6.98
N ILE A 95 9.81 -3.55 -7.19
CA ILE A 95 10.15 -4.92 -7.57
C ILE A 95 9.90 -5.81 -6.36
N PHE A 96 10.42 -5.43 -5.20
CA PHE A 96 10.23 -6.17 -3.96
C PHE A 96 8.75 -6.29 -3.58
N LEU A 97 7.95 -5.23 -3.77
CA LEU A 97 6.52 -5.26 -3.49
C LEU A 97 5.74 -6.29 -4.34
N ASP A 98 6.24 -6.63 -5.52
CA ASP A 98 5.65 -7.63 -6.41
C ASP A 98 6.19 -9.04 -6.18
N GLU A 99 7.23 -9.22 -5.35
CA GLU A 99 7.81 -10.53 -5.11
C GLU A 99 6.83 -11.47 -4.39
N PRO A 100 6.87 -12.78 -4.68
CA PRO A 100 6.04 -13.76 -3.99
C PRO A 100 6.45 -13.84 -2.51
N MET A 101 5.52 -13.52 -1.62
CA MET A 101 5.74 -13.70 -0.19
C MET A 101 5.47 -15.15 0.21
N GLN A 102 6.03 -15.55 1.34
CA GLN A 102 5.77 -16.84 1.97
C GLN A 102 5.47 -16.62 3.45
N GLU A 103 4.55 -17.42 3.97
CA GLU A 103 4.34 -17.57 5.40
C GLU A 103 5.54 -18.31 6.02
N GLU A 104 5.64 -18.29 7.35
CA GLU A 104 6.71 -18.96 8.10
C GLU A 104 6.81 -20.48 7.80
N ASP A 105 5.68 -21.11 7.48
CA ASP A 105 5.61 -22.54 7.14
C ASP A 105 5.96 -22.86 5.67
N GLY A 106 6.32 -21.84 4.88
CA GLY A 106 6.61 -21.94 3.45
C GLY A 106 5.37 -21.91 2.54
N THR A 107 4.17 -21.69 3.09
CA THR A 107 2.95 -21.51 2.30
C THR A 107 3.06 -20.22 1.49
N PRO A 108 2.75 -20.22 0.18
CA PRO A 108 2.71 -18.99 -0.61
C PRO A 108 1.68 -18.00 -0.05
N ALA A 109 2.10 -16.75 0.15
CA ALA A 109 1.27 -15.64 0.57
C ALA A 109 1.04 -14.64 -0.58
N THR A 110 0.12 -13.70 -0.38
CA THR A 110 -0.09 -12.58 -1.31
C THR A 110 1.15 -11.69 -1.35
N SER A 111 1.37 -10.98 -2.47
CA SER A 111 2.48 -10.02 -2.53
C SER A 111 2.20 -8.80 -1.65
N LEU A 112 3.24 -8.15 -1.15
CA LEU A 112 3.11 -6.96 -0.31
C LEU A 112 2.37 -5.82 -1.01
N ARG A 113 2.46 -5.73 -2.35
CA ARG A 113 1.66 -4.78 -3.12
C ARG A 113 0.17 -5.02 -2.93
N VAL A 114 -0.28 -6.27 -3.01
CA VAL A 114 -1.71 -6.61 -2.81
C VAL A 114 -2.15 -6.22 -1.41
N ASP A 115 -1.36 -6.53 -0.39
CA ASP A 115 -1.69 -6.21 1.01
C ASP A 115 -1.69 -4.70 1.27
N LEU A 116 -0.71 -3.97 0.72
CA LEU A 116 -0.64 -2.51 0.77
C LEU A 116 -1.86 -1.86 0.09
N HIS A 117 -2.36 -2.44 -1.00
CA HIS A 117 -3.58 -1.95 -1.67
C HIS A 117 -4.87 -2.29 -0.93
N ALA A 118 -4.89 -3.41 -0.20
CA ALA A 118 -6.02 -3.80 0.63
C ALA A 118 -6.12 -2.96 1.92
N THR A 119 -5.01 -2.40 2.41
CA THR A 119 -5.02 -1.61 3.63
C THR A 119 -5.37 -0.13 3.41
N SER A 120 -6.06 0.45 4.39
CA SER A 120 -6.53 1.85 4.37
C SER A 120 -6.05 2.68 5.56
N ILE A 121 -5.38 2.04 6.53
CA ILE A 121 -4.80 2.66 7.72
C ILE A 121 -3.36 2.18 7.91
N PRO A 122 -2.51 2.92 8.65
CA PRO A 122 -1.18 2.45 9.00
C PRO A 122 -1.19 1.04 9.60
N THR A 123 -0.37 0.16 9.05
CA THR A 123 -0.44 -1.28 9.31
C THR A 123 0.94 -1.92 9.19
N TYR A 124 1.23 -2.88 10.07
CA TYR A 124 2.38 -3.78 9.91
C TYR A 124 2.09 -4.76 8.77
N LEU A 125 2.94 -4.81 7.74
CA LEU A 125 2.71 -5.67 6.58
C LEU A 125 3.40 -7.02 6.73
N HIS A 126 4.69 -7.01 7.09
CA HIS A 126 5.49 -8.23 7.11
C HIS A 126 6.79 -8.01 7.88
N GLY A 127 7.42 -9.08 8.33
CA GLY A 127 8.80 -9.04 8.77
C GLY A 127 9.43 -10.41 8.88
N TRP A 128 10.74 -10.42 9.12
CA TRP A 128 11.56 -11.61 9.18
C TRP A 128 12.29 -11.70 10.52
N GLU A 129 12.48 -12.92 11.02
CA GLU A 129 13.33 -13.21 12.20
C GLU A 129 14.66 -13.87 11.79
#